data_AF-A0A7Y4SIC8-F1
#
_entry.id   AF-A0A7Y4SIC8-F1
#
_cell.length_a   1.000
_cell.length_b   1.000
_cell.length_c   1.000
_cell.angle_alpha   90.00
_cell.angle_beta   90.00
_cell.angle_gamma   90.00
#
_symmetry.space_group_name_H-M   'P 1'
#
loop_
_entity.id
_entity.type
_entity.pdbx_description
1 polymer ?
#
loop_
_entity_poly.entity_id
_entity_poly.type
_entity_poly.pdbx_seq_one_letter_code
_entity_poly.pdbx_strand_id
1 'polypeptide(L)' 'MSASHQWTDNHLRQHRVKKRNKLRARIAAAPAAGRAALEAKVQRTYSAFHSVAKEKLPEGAVNPGDQ' A
#
# COMPACT_ATOMS: atom_id res chain seq x y z
N MET A 1 5.41 -8.97 -30.10
CA MET A 1 4.62 -7.74 -29.82
C MET A 1 4.81 -7.38 -28.34
N SER A 2 5.54 -6.30 -28.02
CA SER A 2 5.95 -5.99 -26.62
C SER A 2 5.88 -4.50 -26.25
N ALA A 3 5.66 -3.61 -27.22
CA ALA A 3 5.65 -2.16 -27.00
C ALA A 3 4.43 -1.66 -26.18
N SER A 4 3.26 -2.28 -26.36
CA SER A 4 2.02 -1.86 -25.67
C SER A 4 2.03 -2.14 -24.16
N HIS A 5 2.81 -3.14 -23.72
CA HIS A 5 2.92 -3.50 -22.31
C HIS A 5 3.77 -2.47 -21.53
N GLN A 6 4.81 -1.93 -22.17
CA GLN A 6 5.72 -0.96 -21.54
C GLN A 6 5.05 0.40 -21.34
N TRP A 7 4.22 0.85 -22.29
CA TRP A 7 3.48 2.09 -22.14
C TRP A 7 2.46 2.01 -20.99
N THR A 8 1.77 0.88 -20.90
CA THR A 8 0.80 0.61 -19.82
C THR A 8 1.47 0.56 -18.46
N ASP A 9 2.64 -0.09 -18.31
CA ASP A 9 3.36 -0.09 -17.03
C ASP A 9 3.84 1.31 -16.62
N ASN A 10 4.35 2.11 -17.56
CA ASN A 10 4.75 3.49 -17.29
C ASN A 10 3.57 4.37 -16.86
N HIS A 11 2.42 4.24 -17.53
CA HIS A 11 1.20 4.97 -17.15
C HIS A 11 0.74 4.60 -15.72
N LEU A 12 0.75 3.30 -15.40
CA LEU A 12 0.41 2.81 -14.06
C LEU A 12 1.41 3.29 -13.01
N ARG A 13 2.72 3.30 -13.32
CA ARG A 13 3.77 3.85 -12.44
C ARG A 13 3.55 5.32 -12.15
N GLN A 14 3.32 6.14 -13.18
CA GLN A 14 3.04 7.57 -13.01
C GLN A 14 1.79 7.80 -12.15
N HIS A 15 0.74 7.02 -12.38
CA HIS A 15 -0.49 7.09 -11.59
C HIS A 15 -0.27 6.71 -10.12
N ARG A 16 0.50 5.66 -9.84
CA ARG A 16 0.90 5.27 -8.48
C ARG A 16 1.72 6.38 -7.80
N VAL A 17 2.70 6.97 -8.49
CA VAL A 17 3.50 8.08 -7.98
C VAL A 17 2.62 9.29 -7.64
N LYS A 18 1.71 9.69 -8.54
CA LYS A 18 0.77 10.80 -8.33
C LYS A 18 -0.10 10.58 -7.08
N LYS A 19 -0.68 9.38 -6.94
CA LYS A 19 -1.48 9.04 -5.74
C LYS A 19 -0.65 9.05 -4.46
N ARG A 20 0.57 8.51 -4.48
CA ARG A 20 1.48 8.50 -3.33
C ARG A 20 1.87 9.93 -2.91
N ASN A 21 2.21 10.79 -3.86
CA ASN A 21 2.56 12.19 -3.57
C ASN A 21 1.38 12.96 -2.97
N LYS A 22 0.16 12.74 -3.48
CA LYS A 22 -1.06 13.31 -2.89
C LYS A 22 -1.25 12.87 -1.44
N LEU A 23 -1.04 11.60 -1.12
CA LEU A 23 -1.15 11.11 0.26
C LEU A 23 -0.06 11.69 1.16
N ARG A 24 1.19 11.80 0.67
CA ARG A 24 2.29 12.46 1.41
C ARG A 24 2.00 13.93 1.70
N ALA A 25 1.44 14.67 0.74
CA ALA A 25 1.01 16.04 0.96
C ALA A 25 -0.08 16.14 2.04
N ARG A 26 -1.02 15.18 2.06
CA ARG A 26 -2.04 15.10 3.12
C ARG A 26 -1.45 14.77 4.48
N ILE A 27 -0.43 13.91 4.55
CA ILE A 27 0.30 13.60 5.80
C ILE A 27 0.99 14.85 6.33
N ALA A 28 1.65 15.63 5.46
CA ALA A 28 2.32 16.87 5.84
C ALA A 28 1.35 17.93 6.36
N ALA A 29 0.14 17.99 5.81
CA ALA A 29 -0.91 18.93 6.23
C ALA A 29 -1.81 18.41 7.36
N ALA A 30 -1.72 17.15 7.76
CA ALA A 30 -2.62 16.54 8.73
C ALA A 30 -2.17 16.78 10.18
N PRO A 31 -3.11 16.98 11.12
CA PRO A 31 -2.84 16.94 12.56
C PRO A 31 -2.32 15.56 13.00
N ALA A 32 -1.55 15.52 14.10
CA ALA A 32 -0.89 14.30 14.58
C ALA A 32 -1.84 13.09 14.74
N ALA A 33 -3.07 13.31 15.22
CA ALA A 33 -4.07 12.26 15.39
C ALA A 33 -4.51 11.59 14.07
N GLY A 34 -4.54 12.32 12.94
CA GLY A 34 -4.94 11.80 11.63
C GLY A 34 -3.79 11.31 10.76
N ARG A 35 -2.55 11.55 11.21
CA ARG A 35 -1.33 11.31 10.42
C ARG A 35 -1.00 9.82 10.29
N ALA A 36 -1.11 9.09 11.40
CA ALA A 36 -0.80 7.66 11.45
C ALA A 36 -1.66 6.82 10.49
N ALA A 37 -2.96 7.12 10.37
CA ALA A 37 -3.85 6.41 9.45
C ALA A 37 -3.47 6.62 7.97
N LEU A 38 -3.04 7.84 7.62
CA LEU A 38 -2.58 8.15 6.26
C LEU A 38 -1.22 7.52 5.96
N GLU A 39 -0.30 7.53 6.93
CA GLU A 39 1.00 6.87 6.82
C GLU A 39 0.86 5.35 6.67
N ALA A 40 0.01 4.71 7.47
CA ALA A 40 -0.33 3.29 7.35
C ALA A 40 -0.93 2.96 5.98
N LYS A 41 -1.81 3.83 5.45
CA LYS A 41 -2.39 3.65 4.11
C LYS A 41 -1.32 3.71 3.02
N VAL A 42 -0.39 4.66 3.09
CA VAL A 42 0.73 4.78 2.13
C VAL A 42 1.62 3.54 2.19
N GLN A 43 1.95 3.07 3.38
CA GLN A 43 2.74 1.85 3.57
C GLN A 43 2.03 0.63 2.97
N ARG A 44 0.76 0.39 3.34
CA ARG A 44 0.00 -0.78 2.86
C ARG A 44 -0.18 -0.83 1.34
N THR A 45 -0.42 0.31 0.70
CA THR A 45 -0.81 0.35 -0.73
C THR A 45 0.34 0.61 -1.69
N TYR A 46 1.45 1.21 -1.23
CA TYR A 46 2.53 1.66 -2.11
C TYR A 46 3.94 1.31 -1.60
N SER A 47 4.08 0.56 -0.50
CA SER A 47 5.39 0.06 -0.07
C SER A 47 5.94 -0.96 -1.07
N ALA A 48 7.20 -0.80 -1.45
CA ALA A 48 7.91 -1.73 -2.32
C ALA A 48 8.07 -3.13 -1.69
N PHE A 49 8.04 -3.21 -0.35
CA PHE A 49 8.18 -4.46 0.40
C PHE A 49 6.85 -5.21 0.60
N HIS A 50 5.70 -4.58 0.30
CA HIS A 50 4.39 -5.26 0.39
C HIS A 50 4.12 -6.22 -0.78
N SER A 51 4.96 -6.23 -1.80
CA SER A 51 4.92 -7.25 -2.86
C SER A 51 5.34 -8.65 -2.36
N VAL A 52 6.00 -8.75 -1.20
CA VAL A 52 6.50 -10.03 -0.65
C VAL A 52 5.64 -10.58 0.49
N ALA A 53 4.76 -9.78 1.08
CA ALA A 53 3.87 -10.22 2.17
C ALA A 53 2.48 -10.66 1.68
N LYS A 54 2.40 -11.20 0.45
CA LYS A 54 1.24 -11.96 -0.02
C LYS A 54 1.47 -13.47 0.04
N GLU A 55 2.43 -13.93 0.84
CA GLU A 55 2.35 -15.27 1.41
C GLU A 55 1.48 -15.23 2.67
N LYS A 56 0.21 -15.57 2.46
CA LYS A 56 -0.66 -16.26 3.43
C LYS A 56 -0.66 -15.70 4.86
N LEU A 57 -1.58 -14.77 5.13
CA LEU A 57 -2.20 -14.76 6.46
C LEU A 57 -2.87 -16.13 6.67
N PRO A 58 -2.54 -16.91 7.71
CA PRO A 58 -3.41 -18.00 8.12
C PRO A 58 -4.68 -17.38 8.70
N GLU A 59 -5.73 -17.41 7.90
CA GLU A 59 -7.11 -17.26 8.34
C GLU A 59 -7.42 -18.46 9.25
N GLY A 60 -7.23 -18.27 10.56
CA GLY A 60 -7.35 -19.36 11.53
C GLY A 60 -6.71 -19.11 12.88
N ALA A 61 -6.83 -17.89 13.44
CA ALA A 61 -6.61 -17.69 14.87
C ALA A 61 -7.90 -18.02 15.62
N VAL A 62 -8.22 -19.32 15.73
CA VAL A 62 -9.12 -19.83 16.77
C VAL A 62 -8.24 -20.35 17.90
N ASN A 63 -8.36 -19.69 19.06
CA ASN A 63 -7.63 -20.01 20.28
C ASN A 63 -7.90 -21.47 20.72
N PRO A 64 -6.88 -22.29 20.99
CA PRO A 64 -7.06 -23.50 21.79
C PRO A 64 -6.78 -23.13 23.25
N GLY A 65 -7.84 -22.72 23.94
CA GLY A 65 -7.85 -22.46 25.37
C GLY A 65 -9.23 -22.78 25.90
N ASP A 66 -9.63 -24.06 25.82
CA ASP A 66 -10.42 -24.75 26.83
C ASP A 66 -10.66 -26.21 26.42
N GLN A 67 -10.27 -27.10 27.35
CA GLN A 67 -10.60 -28.53 27.49
C GLN A 67 -9.78 -29.55 26.67
#